data_AF-A0A922HYR8-F1
#
_entry.id   AF-A0A922HYR8-F1
#
_cell.length_a   1.000
_cell.length_b   1.000
_cell.length_c   1.000
_cell.angle_alpha   90.00
_cell.angle_beta   90.00
_cell.angle_gamma   90.00
#
_symmetry.space_group_name_H-M   'P 1'
#
loop_
_entity.id
_entity.type
_entity.pdbx_description
1 polymer ?
#
loop_
_entity_poly.entity_id
_entity_poly.type
_entity_poly.pdbx_seq_one_letter_code
_entity_poly.pdbx_strand_id
1 'polypeptide(L)'
;MSDCQCEKILYLILFYIHFYIQEENAAELQFPKEFENPSTETLLISEVNLLLQHRIKQNENSEEEQEFSDVFNKTVNYTTRFSRFNNRETIATIRQILGQKKLHKFEMAQIANLAPETPDEAKGLIPSLEGRFTDDELAQMLDDIQTQRSIQY
;
A
#
# COMPACT_ATOMS: atom_id res chain seq x y z
N MET A 1 -44.35 21.39 24.94
CA MET A 1 -43.00 21.79 25.42
C MET A 1 -41.99 20.64 25.34
N SER A 2 -42.12 19.74 24.36
CA SER A 2 -41.33 18.49 24.27
C SER A 2 -40.50 18.36 22.98
N ASP A 3 -40.72 19.21 21.98
CA ASP A 3 -40.07 19.06 20.66
C ASP A 3 -38.67 19.70 20.56
N CYS A 4 -38.31 20.62 21.47
CA CYS A 4 -37.05 21.38 21.40
C CYS A 4 -35.81 20.61 21.90
N GLN A 5 -35.99 19.49 22.63
CA GLN A 5 -34.87 18.68 23.15
C GLN A 5 -34.33 17.70 22.10
N CYS A 6 -35.19 17.13 21.25
CA CYS A 6 -34.76 16.20 20.20
C CYS A 6 -33.92 16.89 19.11
N GLU A 7 -34.26 18.10 18.70
CA GLU A 7 -33.49 18.86 17.69
C GLU A 7 -32.08 19.21 18.18
N LYS A 8 -31.92 19.56 19.47
CA LYS A 8 -30.62 19.86 20.07
C LYS A 8 -29.75 18.62 20.23
N ILE A 9 -30.35 17.46 20.50
CA ILE A 9 -29.64 16.17 20.54
C ILE A 9 -29.21 15.75 19.13
N LEU A 10 -30.07 15.93 18.12
CA LEU A 10 -29.70 15.66 16.73
C LEU A 10 -28.59 16.60 16.25
N TYR A 11 -28.62 17.88 16.64
CA TYR A 11 -27.53 18.81 16.40
C TYR A 11 -26.27 18.42 17.15
N LEU A 12 -26.32 17.99 18.41
CA LEU A 12 -25.14 17.52 19.15
C LEU A 12 -24.56 16.25 18.52
N ILE A 13 -25.39 15.32 18.07
CA ILE A 13 -24.97 14.07 17.41
C ILE A 13 -24.39 14.38 16.02
N LEU A 14 -25.04 15.22 15.22
CA LEU A 14 -24.49 15.69 13.94
C LEU A 14 -23.21 16.50 14.15
N PHE A 15 -23.12 17.34 15.19
CA PHE A 15 -21.91 18.06 15.53
C PHE A 15 -20.82 17.08 15.98
N TYR A 16 -21.10 16.08 16.83
CA TYR A 16 -20.11 15.08 17.25
C TYR A 16 -19.66 14.15 16.10
N ILE A 17 -20.58 13.77 15.21
CA ILE A 17 -20.28 12.93 14.04
C ILE A 17 -19.54 13.73 12.96
N HIS A 18 -19.84 15.02 12.79
CA HIS A 18 -19.18 15.89 11.82
C HIS A 18 -17.85 16.47 12.35
N PHE A 19 -17.62 16.49 13.67
CA PHE A 19 -16.47 17.15 14.32
C PHE A 19 -15.24 16.26 14.57
N TYR A 20 -15.23 14.99 14.20
CA TYR A 20 -14.00 14.20 14.32
C TYR A 20 -13.78 13.21 13.17
N ILE A 21 -13.90 13.71 11.95
CA ILE A 21 -13.20 13.09 10.82
C ILE A 21 -11.81 13.72 10.85
N GLN A 22 -10.80 12.99 11.32
CA GLN A 22 -9.42 13.43 11.11
C GLN A 22 -9.20 13.54 9.60
N GLU A 23 -8.65 14.67 9.16
CA GLU A 23 -8.31 14.86 7.75
C GLU A 23 -7.21 13.87 7.39
N GLU A 24 -7.53 12.90 6.52
CA GLU A 24 -6.59 11.88 6.06
C GLU A 24 -5.87 12.39 4.82
N ASN A 25 -4.54 12.33 4.83
CA ASN A 25 -3.73 12.80 3.73
C ASN A 25 -2.49 11.91 3.53
N ALA A 26 -2.56 11.02 2.54
CA ALA A 26 -1.47 10.11 2.22
C ALA A 26 -0.20 10.84 1.72
N ALA A 27 -0.33 12.03 1.12
CA ALA A 27 0.81 12.84 0.69
C ALA A 27 1.59 13.40 1.88
N GLU A 28 0.94 13.56 3.03
CA GLU A 28 1.53 14.04 4.29
C GLU A 28 1.72 12.92 5.32
N LEU A 29 1.52 11.65 4.91
CA LEU A 29 1.56 10.47 5.78
C LEU A 29 0.56 10.51 6.96
N GLN A 30 -0.54 11.22 6.81
CA GLN A 30 -1.62 11.27 7.78
C GLN A 30 -2.61 10.14 7.49
N PHE A 31 -2.56 9.09 8.31
CA PHE A 31 -3.43 7.93 8.19
C PHE A 31 -4.32 7.78 9.45
N PRO A 32 -5.45 7.08 9.33
CA PRO A 32 -6.22 6.66 10.49
C PRO A 32 -5.40 5.78 11.45
N LYS A 33 -5.77 5.81 12.73
CA LYS A 33 -5.06 5.10 13.80
C LYS A 33 -5.00 3.58 13.57
N GLU A 34 -5.95 3.03 12.85
CA GLU A 34 -5.99 1.61 12.45
C GLU A 34 -4.79 1.23 11.57
N PHE A 35 -4.29 2.16 10.76
CA PHE A 35 -3.15 1.95 9.86
C PHE A 35 -1.80 2.32 10.49
N GLU A 36 -1.80 3.09 11.58
CA GLU A 36 -0.59 3.44 12.34
C GLU A 36 -0.17 2.34 13.33
N ASN A 37 -1.01 1.32 13.55
CA ASN A 37 -0.68 0.21 14.45
C ASN A 37 0.62 -0.49 13.99
N PRO A 38 1.58 -0.77 14.91
CA PRO A 38 2.79 -1.53 14.58
C PRO A 38 2.52 -2.85 13.85
N SER A 39 1.40 -3.51 14.16
CA SER A 39 0.98 -4.77 13.53
C SER A 39 0.43 -4.62 12.11
N THR A 40 0.09 -3.41 11.67
CA THR A 40 -0.41 -3.15 10.32
C THR A 40 0.78 -3.00 9.37
N GLU A 41 0.90 -3.91 8.41
CA GLU A 41 1.92 -3.83 7.36
C GLU A 41 1.30 -3.58 6.00
N THR A 42 2.03 -2.87 5.15
CA THR A 42 1.68 -2.71 3.73
C THR A 42 2.06 -3.97 2.97
N LEU A 43 1.26 -4.35 1.98
CA LEU A 43 1.59 -5.39 1.01
C LEU A 43 1.91 -4.76 -0.34
N LEU A 44 2.94 -5.30 -1.01
CA LEU A 44 3.27 -4.94 -2.39
C LEU A 44 2.26 -5.58 -3.35
N ILE A 45 2.02 -4.95 -4.50
CA ILE A 45 1.13 -5.51 -5.54
C ILE A 45 1.57 -6.93 -5.92
N SER A 46 2.88 -7.13 -6.02
CA SER A 46 3.49 -8.43 -6.30
C SER A 46 3.30 -9.47 -5.19
N GLU A 47 3.32 -9.06 -3.92
CA GLU A 47 3.03 -9.96 -2.79
C GLU A 47 1.57 -10.38 -2.80
N VAL A 48 0.66 -9.42 -3.00
CA VAL A 48 -0.77 -9.69 -3.12
C VAL A 48 -1.00 -10.65 -4.29
N ASN A 49 -0.33 -10.45 -5.44
CA ASN A 49 -0.43 -11.36 -6.56
C ASN A 49 -0.03 -12.79 -6.17
N LEU A 50 1.11 -12.99 -5.51
CA LEU A 50 1.55 -14.32 -5.07
C LEU A 50 0.57 -14.99 -4.11
N LEU A 51 0.02 -14.23 -3.15
CA LEU A 51 -0.97 -14.74 -2.20
C LEU A 51 -2.26 -15.17 -2.89
N LEU A 52 -2.76 -14.36 -3.82
CA LEU A 52 -3.98 -14.68 -4.57
C LEU A 52 -3.78 -15.90 -5.49
N GLN A 53 -2.64 -15.98 -6.19
CA GLN A 53 -2.29 -17.13 -7.02
C GLN A 53 -2.16 -18.42 -6.18
N HIS A 54 -1.58 -18.33 -4.99
CA HIS A 54 -1.55 -19.46 -4.06
C HIS A 54 -2.96 -19.87 -3.61
N ARG A 55 -3.84 -18.92 -3.33
CA ARG A 55 -5.24 -19.21 -2.95
C ARG A 55 -6.02 -19.89 -4.08
N ILE A 56 -5.80 -19.49 -5.34
CA ILE A 56 -6.38 -20.15 -6.52
C ILE A 56 -5.92 -21.61 -6.58
N LYS A 57 -4.61 -21.86 -6.49
CA LYS A 57 -4.06 -23.23 -6.48
C LYS A 57 -4.60 -24.08 -5.34
N GLN A 58 -4.80 -23.51 -4.16
CA GLN A 58 -5.40 -24.23 -3.04
C GLN A 58 -6.85 -24.63 -3.31
N ASN A 59 -7.60 -23.79 -4.02
CA ASN A 59 -8.98 -24.07 -4.40
C ASN A 59 -9.07 -25.15 -5.48
N GLU A 60 -8.19 -25.09 -6.49
CA GLU A 60 -8.09 -26.12 -7.55
C GLU A 60 -7.74 -27.51 -7.00
N ASN A 61 -7.00 -27.58 -5.90
CA ASN A 61 -6.63 -28.84 -5.24
C ASN A 61 -7.62 -29.29 -4.15
N SER A 62 -8.69 -28.53 -3.91
CA SER A 62 -9.69 -28.88 -2.89
C SER A 62 -10.75 -29.83 -3.46
N GLU A 63 -11.31 -30.69 -2.61
CA GLU A 63 -12.35 -31.65 -3.01
C GLU A 63 -13.64 -30.96 -3.50
N GLU A 64 -13.91 -29.75 -3.01
CA GLU A 64 -15.02 -28.89 -3.42
C GLU A 64 -14.49 -27.53 -3.88
N GLU A 65 -14.34 -27.38 -5.20
CA GLU A 65 -13.93 -26.12 -5.80
C GLU A 65 -14.99 -25.03 -5.58
N GLN A 66 -14.57 -23.91 -5.00
CA GLN A 66 -15.46 -22.76 -4.77
C GLN A 66 -15.22 -21.68 -5.82
N GLU A 67 -16.29 -21.06 -6.30
CA GLU A 67 -16.14 -19.88 -7.15
C GLU A 67 -15.67 -18.68 -6.33
N PHE A 68 -14.69 -17.94 -6.86
CA PHE A 68 -14.21 -16.71 -6.25
C PHE A 68 -15.15 -15.53 -6.55
N SER A 69 -15.21 -14.58 -5.61
CA SER A 69 -16.01 -13.37 -5.78
C SER A 69 -15.49 -12.49 -6.93
N ASP A 70 -16.36 -11.65 -7.49
CA ASP A 70 -15.99 -10.66 -8.51
C ASP A 70 -14.85 -9.74 -8.05
N VAL A 71 -14.83 -9.37 -6.77
CA VAL A 71 -13.76 -8.55 -6.18
C VAL A 71 -12.44 -9.29 -6.26
N PHE A 72 -12.41 -10.57 -5.87
CA PHE A 72 -11.21 -11.39 -5.95
C PHE A 72 -10.68 -11.49 -7.38
N ASN A 73 -11.55 -11.81 -8.34
CA ASN A 73 -11.17 -11.93 -9.76
C ASN A 73 -10.63 -10.60 -10.32
N LYS A 74 -11.26 -9.47 -9.98
CA LYS A 74 -10.77 -8.14 -10.35
C LYS A 74 -9.41 -7.83 -9.73
N THR A 75 -9.21 -8.17 -8.45
CA THR A 75 -7.93 -7.97 -7.77
C THR A 75 -6.84 -8.83 -8.40
N VAL A 76 -7.09 -10.12 -8.67
CA VAL A 76 -6.14 -11.01 -9.37
C VAL A 76 -5.72 -10.42 -10.71
N ASN A 77 -6.68 -9.95 -11.51
CA ASN A 77 -6.40 -9.36 -12.81
C ASN A 77 -5.56 -8.08 -12.69
N TYR A 78 -5.88 -7.22 -11.73
CA TYR A 78 -5.10 -6.00 -11.45
C TYR A 78 -3.67 -6.35 -11.01
N THR A 79 -3.53 -7.22 -10.01
CA THR A 79 -2.22 -7.57 -9.45
C THR A 79 -1.37 -8.34 -10.45
N THR A 80 -1.96 -9.18 -11.29
CA THR A 80 -1.24 -9.88 -12.36
C THR A 80 -0.71 -8.90 -13.41
N ARG A 81 -1.49 -7.87 -13.76
CA ARG A 81 -1.10 -6.87 -14.75
C ARG A 81 -0.04 -5.89 -14.26
N PHE A 82 -0.14 -5.46 -13.00
CA PHE A 82 0.71 -4.41 -12.42
C PHE A 82 1.80 -4.94 -11.48
N SER A 83 1.87 -6.27 -11.27
CA SER A 83 2.99 -6.88 -10.56
C SER A 83 4.31 -6.52 -11.25
N ARG A 84 5.20 -5.89 -10.49
CA ARG A 84 6.56 -5.56 -10.95
C ARG A 84 7.52 -6.72 -10.77
N PHE A 85 7.24 -7.59 -9.81
CA PHE A 85 8.09 -8.70 -9.42
C PHE A 85 7.27 -10.01 -9.36
N ASN A 86 7.75 -11.06 -10.03
CA ASN A 86 7.07 -12.36 -10.07
C ASN A 86 7.85 -13.45 -9.32
N ASN A 87 9.09 -13.17 -8.91
CA ASN A 87 9.89 -14.08 -8.11
C ASN A 87 9.80 -13.73 -6.62
N ARG A 88 9.44 -14.72 -5.80
CA ARG A 88 9.34 -14.60 -4.34
C ARG A 88 10.66 -14.14 -3.69
N GLU A 89 11.79 -14.61 -4.20
CA GLU A 89 13.12 -14.24 -3.69
C GLU A 89 13.41 -12.76 -3.97
N THR A 90 13.15 -12.31 -5.20
CA THR A 90 13.29 -10.90 -5.60
C THR A 90 12.44 -9.98 -4.71
N ILE A 91 11.18 -10.36 -4.44
CA ILE A 91 10.29 -9.60 -3.58
C ILE A 91 10.85 -9.48 -2.15
N ALA A 92 11.37 -10.59 -1.60
CA ALA A 92 11.96 -10.61 -0.28
C ALA A 92 13.22 -9.72 -0.20
N THR A 93 14.07 -9.77 -1.22
CA THR A 93 15.26 -8.91 -1.31
C THR A 93 14.88 -7.43 -1.41
N ILE A 94 13.87 -7.07 -2.20
CA ILE A 94 13.38 -5.68 -2.29
C ILE A 94 12.83 -5.19 -0.94
N ARG A 95 12.03 -6.02 -0.26
CA ARG A 95 11.58 -5.75 1.12
C ARG A 95 12.75 -5.50 2.06
N GLN A 96 13.82 -6.28 1.96
CA GLN A 96 15.01 -6.11 2.80
C GLN A 96 15.76 -4.81 2.48
N ILE A 97 15.98 -4.49 1.20
CA ILE A 97 16.65 -3.26 0.76
C ILE A 97 15.89 -2.04 1.27
N LEU A 98 14.58 -2.00 1.06
CA LEU A 98 13.74 -0.87 1.49
C LEU A 98 13.58 -0.81 3.01
N GLY A 99 13.53 -1.96 3.68
CA GLY A 99 13.41 -2.04 5.14
C GLY A 99 14.65 -1.55 5.90
N GLN A 100 15.82 -1.49 5.24
CA GLN A 100 17.03 -0.88 5.81
C GLN A 100 17.01 0.66 5.77
N LYS A 101 16.11 1.25 4.98
CA LYS A 101 15.98 2.70 4.82
C LYS A 101 14.94 3.23 5.82
N LYS A 102 15.08 4.50 6.21
CA LYS A 102 14.16 5.17 7.14
C LYS A 102 12.88 5.63 6.43
N LEU A 103 12.22 4.73 5.71
CA LEU A 103 10.98 4.97 4.98
C LEU A 103 9.77 4.66 5.85
N HIS A 104 8.68 5.40 5.63
CA HIS A 104 7.38 4.98 6.14
C HIS A 104 6.89 3.74 5.38
N LYS A 105 6.07 2.89 6.02
CA LYS A 105 5.54 1.65 5.41
C LYS A 105 4.83 1.95 4.07
N PHE A 106 4.07 3.05 4.04
CA PHE A 106 3.42 3.55 2.81
C PHE A 106 4.42 3.91 1.71
N GLU A 107 5.46 4.67 2.03
CA GLU A 107 6.48 5.11 1.06
C GLU A 107 7.24 3.92 0.48
N MET A 108 7.59 2.96 1.32
CA MET A 108 8.19 1.69 0.89
C MET A 108 7.31 0.99 -0.15
N ALA A 109 6.01 0.84 0.14
CA ALA A 109 5.09 0.21 -0.79
C ALA A 109 4.94 1.00 -2.10
N GLN A 110 4.89 2.34 -2.02
CA GLN A 110 4.78 3.20 -3.20
C GLN A 110 6.03 3.11 -4.09
N ILE A 111 7.23 3.18 -3.51
CA ILE A 111 8.49 3.05 -4.26
C ILE A 111 8.54 1.69 -4.97
N ALA A 112 8.21 0.60 -4.27
CA ALA A 112 8.24 -0.74 -4.87
C ALA A 112 7.18 -0.95 -5.95
N ASN A 113 5.97 -0.40 -5.80
CA ASN A 113 4.87 -0.58 -6.75
C ASN A 113 5.03 0.30 -8.00
N LEU A 114 5.40 1.57 -7.80
CA LEU A 114 5.56 2.54 -8.88
C LEU A 114 6.89 2.33 -9.62
N ALA A 115 7.95 1.95 -8.90
CA ALA A 115 9.30 1.74 -9.39
C ALA A 115 9.84 2.93 -10.22
N PRO A 116 9.90 4.14 -9.63
CA PRO A 116 10.40 5.33 -10.32
C PRO A 116 11.87 5.16 -10.72
N GLU A 117 12.27 5.85 -11.78
CA GLU A 117 13.62 5.74 -12.37
C GLU A 117 14.54 6.88 -11.94
N THR A 118 13.96 8.03 -11.53
CA THR A 118 14.73 9.21 -11.13
C THR A 118 14.30 9.75 -9.76
N PRO A 119 15.19 10.41 -9.00
CA PRO A 119 14.84 11.06 -7.74
C PRO A 119 13.72 12.10 -7.89
N ASP A 120 13.75 12.87 -8.99
CA ASP A 120 12.73 13.88 -9.30
C ASP A 120 11.35 13.24 -9.51
N GLU A 121 11.29 12.12 -10.25
CA GLU A 121 10.05 11.36 -10.42
C GLU A 121 9.57 10.78 -9.08
N ALA A 122 10.47 10.21 -8.28
CA ALA A 122 10.13 9.66 -6.98
C ALA A 122 9.52 10.71 -6.05
N LYS A 123 10.09 11.92 -6.00
CA LYS A 123 9.56 13.05 -5.22
C LYS A 123 8.25 13.59 -5.79
N GLY A 124 8.13 13.64 -7.12
CA GLY A 124 6.90 14.08 -7.79
C GLY A 124 5.72 13.13 -7.54
N LEU A 125 5.97 11.82 -7.48
CA LEU A 125 4.96 10.80 -7.20
C LEU A 125 4.68 10.64 -5.69
N ILE A 126 5.70 10.81 -4.86
CA ILE A 126 5.65 10.61 -3.41
C ILE A 126 6.16 11.88 -2.72
N PRO A 127 5.30 12.91 -2.56
CA PRO A 127 5.72 14.21 -2.03
C PRO A 127 6.23 14.13 -0.58
N SER A 128 5.84 13.10 0.18
CA SER A 128 6.35 12.88 1.54
C SER A 128 7.85 12.58 1.62
N LEU A 129 8.50 12.21 0.50
CA LEU A 129 9.94 12.00 0.43
C LEU A 129 10.73 13.32 0.33
N GLU A 130 10.06 14.43 0.01
CA GLU A 130 10.70 15.72 -0.19
C GLU A 130 11.36 16.20 1.11
N GLY A 131 12.63 16.60 1.03
CA GLY A 131 13.42 17.03 2.19
C GLY A 131 13.86 15.92 3.15
N ARG A 132 13.46 14.65 2.95
CA ARG A 132 13.86 13.52 3.82
C ARG A 132 15.10 12.76 3.36
N PHE A 133 15.35 12.74 2.06
CA PHE A 133 16.48 12.05 1.44
C PHE A 133 17.18 12.98 0.44
N THR A 134 18.50 12.80 0.28
CA THR A 134 19.23 13.47 -0.80
C THR A 134 18.95 12.78 -2.14
N ASP A 135 19.21 13.48 -3.24
CA ASP A 135 19.06 12.91 -4.58
C ASP A 135 19.98 11.70 -4.79
N ASP A 136 21.20 11.75 -4.26
CA ASP A 136 22.16 10.64 -4.32
C ASP A 136 21.67 9.41 -3.55
N GLU A 137 21.08 9.61 -2.36
CA GLU A 137 20.51 8.51 -1.56
C GLU A 137 19.30 7.87 -2.23
N LEU A 138 18.44 8.67 -2.85
CA LEU A 138 17.29 8.19 -3.62
C LEU A 138 17.76 7.47 -4.87
N ALA A 139 18.68 8.05 -5.64
CA ALA A 139 19.21 7.45 -6.86
C ALA A 139 19.79 6.06 -6.58
N GLN A 140 20.65 5.94 -5.56
CA GLN A 140 21.21 4.64 -5.17
C GLN A 140 20.13 3.62 -4.80
N MET A 141 19.09 4.05 -4.06
CA MET A 141 17.98 3.17 -3.70
C MET A 141 17.18 2.69 -4.91
N LEU A 142 16.92 3.59 -5.87
CA LEU A 142 16.21 3.26 -7.09
C LEU A 142 17.05 2.31 -7.96
N ASP A 143 18.35 2.56 -8.11
CA ASP A 143 19.27 1.69 -8.84
C ASP A 143 19.33 0.26 -8.27
N ASP A 144 19.35 0.13 -6.94
CA ASP A 144 19.30 -1.18 -6.27
C ASP A 144 18.03 -1.96 -6.65
N ILE A 145 16.87 -1.29 -6.70
CA ILE A 145 15.59 -1.88 -7.09
C ILE A 145 15.58 -2.25 -8.58
N GLN A 146 16.07 -1.37 -9.44
CA GLN A 146 16.18 -1.61 -10.89
C GLN A 146 17.07 -2.82 -11.18
N THR A 147 18.16 -2.97 -10.44
CA THR A 147 19.04 -4.13 -10.54
C THR A 147 18.28 -5.42 -10.23
N GLN A 148 17.53 -5.47 -9.12
CA GLN A 148 16.71 -6.64 -8.76
C GLN A 148 15.63 -6.95 -9.81
N ARG A 149 15.04 -5.91 -10.43
CA ARG A 149 14.06 -6.07 -11.51
C ARG A 149 14.66 -6.73 -12.74
N SER A 150 15.89 -6.38 -13.10
CA SER A 150 16.58 -6.92 -14.27
C SER A 150 16.96 -8.40 -14.11
N ILE A 151 17.33 -8.82 -12.89
CA ILE A 151 17.75 -10.20 -12.58
C ILE A 151 16.62 -11.22 -12.75
N GLN A 152 15.36 -10.77 -12.74
CA GLN A 152 14.20 -11.65 -12.85
C GLN A 152 13.88 -12.11 -14.28
N TYR A 153 14.52 -11.54 -15.31
CA TYR A 153 14.33 -11.87 -16.72
C TYR A 153 15.49 -12.71 -17.27
#